data_AF-A0AAD6QLW9-F1
#
_entry.id   AF-A0AAD6QLW9-F1
#
_cell.length_a   1.000
_cell.length_b   1.000
_cell.length_c   1.000
_cell.angle_alpha   90.00
_cell.angle_beta   90.00
_cell.angle_gamma   90.00
#
_symmetry.space_group_name_H-M   'P 1'
#
loop_
_entity.id
_entity.type
_entity.pdbx_description
1 polymer ?
#
loop_
_entity_poly.entity_id
_entity_poly.type
_entity_poly.pdbx_seq_one_letter_code
_entity_poly.pdbx_strand_id
1 'polypeptide(L)'
;MNYLIGAFKPSCNISTTFSDAKNRKQVPMKKENGQTVMVPLFHSQENIAGQISIEPLQGKKVDHNGVKVELLGQIEMYFDRGNFYDFTSLVRELDVPGEIYERKTYPFEFSTVEMPYETYNGVNVRLRYVLKVTVTRGYAGSIIEYQDLVVRNYSPPPTINNCIKMEVGIEDCLHIEFEYNKSKYHLKDVIIGKIYFLLVRIKIKNMDLEIRRRESTGSGANTHVETETLAKFELMDGAPVRGMLTILLEISCI
;
A
#
# COMPACT_ATOMS: atom_id res chain seq x y z
N MET A 1 -1.44 -24.10 -30.00
CA MET A 1 -0.29 -24.92 -29.59
C MET A 1 0.24 -24.29 -28.30
N ASN A 2 -0.08 -24.84 -27.13
CA ASN A 2 0.49 -24.47 -25.82
C ASN A 2 0.05 -25.55 -24.80
N TYR A 3 0.54 -26.77 -25.01
CA TYR A 3 0.61 -27.79 -23.97
C TYR A 3 1.95 -27.56 -23.27
N LEU A 4 1.97 -27.00 -22.04
CA LEU A 4 3.04 -27.10 -21.02
C LEU A 4 2.82 -26.10 -19.85
N ILE A 5 1.62 -26.02 -19.26
CA ILE A 5 1.42 -25.32 -17.96
C ILE A 5 0.77 -26.30 -16.98
N GLY A 6 1.42 -27.43 -16.78
CA GLY A 6 1.03 -28.42 -15.80
C GLY A 6 2.20 -29.32 -15.46
N ALA A 7 2.43 -29.52 -14.16
CA ALA A 7 3.21 -30.62 -13.56
C ALA A 7 4.68 -30.41 -13.16
N PHE A 8 5.01 -29.29 -12.49
CA PHE A 8 6.07 -29.34 -11.46
C PHE A 8 5.52 -28.86 -10.13
N LYS A 9 5.07 -29.80 -9.29
CA LYS A 9 4.84 -29.51 -7.86
C LYS A 9 6.19 -29.09 -7.24
N PRO A 10 6.22 -28.02 -6.44
CA PRO A 10 7.44 -27.59 -5.76
C PRO A 10 8.02 -28.76 -4.93
N SER A 11 9.34 -28.89 -4.84
CA SER A 11 9.97 -30.03 -4.15
C SER A 11 9.83 -29.98 -2.64
N CYS A 12 9.50 -28.81 -2.09
CA CYS A 12 9.17 -28.59 -0.68
C CYS A 12 8.10 -27.50 -0.54
N ASN A 13 7.46 -27.47 0.61
CA ASN A 13 6.65 -26.35 1.08
C ASN A 13 7.51 -25.46 1.97
N ILE A 14 7.45 -24.15 1.76
CA ILE A 14 8.10 -23.15 2.60
C ILE A 14 6.98 -22.39 3.31
N SER A 15 7.08 -22.23 4.63
CA SER A 15 6.15 -21.40 5.40
C SER A 15 6.90 -20.52 6.38
N THR A 16 6.38 -19.30 6.55
CA THR A 16 6.92 -18.29 7.48
C THR A 16 5.94 -18.09 8.63
N THR A 17 6.42 -18.18 9.86
CA THR A 17 5.64 -17.90 11.07
C THR A 17 6.35 -16.83 11.89
N PHE A 18 5.70 -15.69 12.12
CA PHE A 18 6.25 -14.62 12.96
C PHE A 18 6.18 -14.98 14.45
N SER A 19 7.18 -14.56 15.22
CA SER A 19 7.28 -14.87 16.66
C SER A 19 6.06 -14.43 17.47
N ASP A 20 5.42 -13.34 17.06
CA ASP A 20 4.25 -12.73 17.70
C ASP A 20 2.99 -12.82 16.82
N ALA A 21 2.92 -13.79 15.90
CA ALA A 21 1.78 -14.00 15.00
C ALA A 21 0.41 -14.07 15.69
N LYS A 22 0.34 -14.47 16.97
CA LYS A 22 -0.90 -14.54 17.77
C LYS A 22 -1.46 -13.15 18.11
N ASN A 23 -0.58 -12.18 18.34
CA ASN A 23 -0.96 -10.84 18.81
C ASN A 23 -0.80 -9.79 17.71
N ARG A 24 -0.05 -10.08 16.64
CA ARG A 24 0.16 -9.14 15.55
C ARG A 24 -1.15 -8.84 14.82
N LYS A 25 -1.45 -7.55 14.73
CA LYS A 25 -2.56 -7.03 13.95
C LYS A 25 -2.39 -7.44 12.49
N GLN A 26 -3.45 -7.98 11.90
CA GLN A 26 -3.53 -8.25 10.47
C GLN A 26 -4.48 -7.27 9.81
N VAL A 27 -4.19 -6.93 8.55
CA VAL A 27 -5.01 -6.03 7.74
C VAL A 27 -5.37 -6.70 6.41
N PRO A 28 -6.59 -6.45 5.89
CA PRO A 28 -6.97 -6.96 4.58
C PRO A 28 -6.15 -6.26 3.49
N MET A 29 -5.60 -7.05 2.56
CA MET A 29 -4.94 -6.57 1.35
C MET A 29 -5.49 -7.30 0.14
N LYS A 30 -5.92 -6.54 -0.87
CA LYS A 30 -6.39 -7.06 -2.14
C LYS A 30 -5.19 -7.42 -3.03
N LYS A 31 -5.11 -8.68 -3.45
CA LYS A 31 -4.12 -9.16 -4.42
C LYS A 31 -4.55 -8.83 -5.84
N GLU A 32 -3.61 -8.92 -6.78
CA GLU A 32 -3.84 -8.70 -8.22
C GLU A 32 -4.90 -9.66 -8.80
N ASN A 33 -5.01 -10.88 -8.25
CA ASN A 33 -6.03 -11.85 -8.63
C ASN A 33 -7.45 -11.52 -8.08
N GLY A 34 -7.61 -10.37 -7.42
CA GLY A 34 -8.87 -9.91 -6.82
C GLY A 34 -9.17 -10.50 -5.44
N GLN A 35 -8.42 -11.50 -4.96
CA GLN A 35 -8.63 -12.07 -3.64
C GLN A 35 -8.14 -11.13 -2.54
N THR A 36 -8.87 -11.08 -1.43
CA THR A 36 -8.45 -10.37 -0.23
C THR A 36 -7.80 -11.34 0.74
N VAL A 37 -6.58 -11.05 1.16
CA VAL A 37 -5.83 -11.83 2.15
C VAL A 37 -5.54 -10.99 3.39
N MET A 38 -5.44 -11.65 4.54
CA MET A 38 -5.00 -10.99 5.78
C MET A 38 -3.47 -11.03 5.85
N VAL A 39 -2.86 -9.88 6.07
CA VAL A 39 -1.40 -9.71 6.05
C VAL A 39 -0.96 -8.97 7.31
N PRO A 40 0.16 -9.37 7.94
CA PRO A 40 0.63 -8.73 9.16
C PRO A 40 0.98 -7.26 8.92
N LEU A 41 0.58 -6.43 9.88
CA LEU A 41 0.89 -5.00 9.92
C LEU A 41 2.13 -4.76 10.78
N PHE A 42 3.06 -3.96 10.27
CA PHE A 42 4.26 -3.48 10.95
C PHE A 42 4.36 -1.96 10.88
N HIS A 43 5.16 -1.39 11.77
CA HIS A 43 5.59 0.00 11.75
C HIS A 43 7.11 0.07 11.60
N SER A 44 7.62 1.20 11.10
CA SER A 44 9.06 1.43 11.06
C SER A 44 9.71 1.28 12.43
N GLN A 45 10.95 0.79 12.45
CA GLN A 45 11.78 0.50 13.62
C GLN A 45 11.34 -0.72 14.46
N GLU A 46 10.33 -1.48 14.04
CA GLU A 46 10.01 -2.76 14.66
C GLU A 46 11.05 -3.86 14.34
N ASN A 47 11.13 -4.85 15.23
CA ASN A 47 11.85 -6.10 14.95
C ASN A 47 10.95 -7.03 14.13
N ILE A 48 11.51 -7.59 13.06
CA ILE A 48 10.85 -8.60 12.24
C ILE A 48 11.55 -9.93 12.49
N ALA A 49 10.92 -10.75 13.34
CA ALA A 49 11.46 -12.03 13.78
C ALA A 49 10.45 -13.16 13.63
N GLY A 50 10.95 -14.38 13.44
CA GLY A 50 10.12 -15.55 13.30
C GLY A 50 10.90 -16.81 12.97
N GLN A 51 10.19 -17.74 12.38
CA GLN A 51 10.71 -19.03 11.96
C GLN A 51 10.28 -19.32 10.52
N ILE A 52 11.21 -19.87 9.74
CA ILE A 52 10.99 -20.37 8.39
C ILE A 52 11.05 -21.89 8.44
N SER A 53 9.98 -22.55 8.04
CA SER A 53 9.88 -23.99 7.98
C SER A 53 9.94 -24.45 6.54
N ILE A 54 10.89 -25.33 6.23
CA ILE A 54 11.05 -25.96 4.92
C ILE A 54 10.73 -27.44 5.07
N GLU A 55 9.70 -27.91 4.37
CA GLU A 55 9.21 -29.28 4.43
C GLU A 55 9.27 -29.93 3.04
N PRO A 56 10.22 -30.86 2.80
CA PRO A 56 10.23 -31.66 1.58
C PRO A 56 8.90 -32.41 1.40
N LEU A 57 8.43 -32.52 0.16
CA LEU A 57 7.27 -33.38 -0.13
C LEU A 57 7.64 -34.85 0.18
N GLN A 58 6.68 -35.65 0.64
CA GLN A 58 6.92 -37.05 1.03
C GLN A 58 7.74 -37.83 -0.01
N GLY A 59 8.81 -38.48 0.48
CA GLY A 59 9.73 -39.27 -0.33
C GLY A 59 10.71 -38.46 -1.19
N LYS A 60 10.73 -37.13 -1.07
CA LYS A 60 11.71 -36.26 -1.72
C LYS A 60 12.73 -35.74 -0.71
N LYS A 61 13.96 -35.57 -1.17
CA LYS A 61 14.98 -34.74 -0.51
C LYS A 61 15.13 -33.41 -1.26
N VAL A 62 15.60 -32.39 -0.57
CA VAL A 62 15.96 -31.10 -1.18
C VAL A 62 17.46 -30.88 -1.03
N ASP A 63 18.20 -31.09 -2.12
CA ASP A 63 19.61 -30.71 -2.22
C ASP A 63 19.70 -29.21 -2.55
N HIS A 64 20.41 -28.45 -1.71
CA HIS A 64 20.52 -27.00 -1.84
C HIS A 64 21.96 -26.50 -1.69
N ASN A 65 22.25 -25.38 -2.34
CA ASN A 65 23.50 -24.63 -2.24
C ASN A 65 23.41 -23.47 -1.24
N GLY A 66 22.40 -23.50 -0.38
CA GLY A 66 22.19 -22.54 0.68
C GLY A 66 20.73 -22.10 0.79
N VAL A 67 20.36 -21.69 1.99
CA VAL A 67 19.03 -21.14 2.30
C VAL A 67 19.22 -19.74 2.85
N LYS A 68 18.46 -18.78 2.34
CA LYS A 68 18.45 -17.41 2.88
C LYS A 68 17.05 -16.86 3.00
N VAL A 69 16.90 -15.87 3.88
CA VAL A 69 15.75 -14.98 3.93
C VAL A 69 16.21 -13.55 3.69
N GLU A 70 15.45 -12.84 2.85
CA GLU A 70 15.68 -11.45 2.53
C GLU A 70 14.45 -10.65 2.94
N LEU A 71 14.65 -9.52 3.64
CA LEU A 71 13.62 -8.51 3.80
C LEU A 71 13.84 -7.44 2.76
N LEU A 72 12.87 -7.27 1.86
CA LEU A 72 12.94 -6.34 0.75
C LEU A 72 11.84 -5.28 0.87
N GLY A 73 12.22 -4.02 0.74
CA GLY A 73 11.31 -2.90 0.47
C GLY A 73 11.49 -2.51 -1.00
N GLN A 74 10.42 -2.65 -1.79
CA GLN A 74 10.49 -2.55 -3.25
C GLN A 74 9.45 -1.56 -3.79
N ILE A 75 9.87 -0.80 -4.80
CA ILE A 75 8.97 -0.05 -5.68
C ILE A 75 8.91 -0.77 -7.02
N GLU A 76 7.70 -1.06 -7.48
CA GLU A 76 7.42 -1.62 -8.80
C GLU A 76 6.59 -0.60 -9.59
N MET A 77 7.05 -0.27 -10.79
CA MET A 77 6.33 0.61 -11.71
C MET A 77 5.65 -0.25 -12.77
N TYR A 78 4.34 -0.12 -12.96
CA TYR A 78 3.60 -1.00 -13.87
C TYR A 78 3.85 -0.74 -15.36
N PHE A 79 4.45 0.40 -15.72
CA PHE A 79 4.93 0.63 -17.08
C PHE A 79 6.28 -0.06 -17.36
N ASP A 80 6.98 -0.53 -16.31
CA ASP A 80 8.28 -1.20 -16.36
C ASP A 80 8.21 -2.55 -15.60
N ARG A 81 7.20 -3.35 -15.93
CA ARG A 81 6.91 -4.61 -15.21
C ARG A 81 8.11 -5.56 -15.26
N GLY A 82 8.45 -6.12 -14.10
CA GLY A 82 9.58 -7.04 -13.92
C GLY A 82 10.82 -6.36 -13.35
N ASN A 83 10.90 -5.03 -13.37
CA ASN A 83 11.93 -4.28 -12.68
C ASN A 83 11.44 -3.83 -11.30
N PHE A 84 12.25 -4.13 -10.29
CA PHE A 84 12.03 -3.72 -8.91
C PHE A 84 13.13 -2.75 -8.50
N TYR A 85 12.72 -1.66 -7.86
CA TYR A 85 13.63 -0.71 -7.24
C TYR A 85 13.65 -0.98 -5.75
N ASP A 86 14.67 -1.70 -5.30
CA ASP A 86 14.85 -2.03 -3.90
C ASP A 86 15.40 -0.82 -3.14
N PHE A 87 14.63 -0.28 -2.20
CA PHE A 87 15.06 0.79 -1.29
C PHE A 87 15.45 0.26 0.10
N THR A 88 15.06 -0.98 0.43
CA THR A 88 15.50 -1.71 1.61
C THR A 88 15.86 -3.13 1.19
N SER A 89 17.02 -3.63 1.59
CA SER A 89 17.43 -5.02 1.36
C SER A 89 18.31 -5.52 2.50
N LEU A 90 17.74 -6.41 3.32
CA LEU A 90 18.44 -7.07 4.43
C LEU A 90 18.46 -8.57 4.19
N VAL A 91 19.58 -9.23 4.47
CA VAL A 91 19.75 -10.68 4.21
C VAL A 91 20.21 -11.41 5.45
N ARG A 92 19.64 -12.60 5.68
CA ARG A 92 20.15 -13.59 6.63
C ARG A 92 20.32 -14.93 5.94
N GLU A 93 21.52 -15.49 6.02
CA GLU A 93 21.78 -16.87 5.64
C GLU A 93 21.26 -17.78 6.76
N LEU A 94 20.44 -18.77 6.39
CA LEU A 94 19.78 -19.69 7.30
C LEU A 94 20.43 -21.07 7.29
N ASP A 95 21.00 -21.46 6.15
CA ASP A 95 21.73 -22.72 6.03
C ASP A 95 22.79 -22.64 4.92
N VAL A 96 23.87 -23.38 5.11
CA VAL A 96 24.95 -23.57 4.13
C VAL A 96 24.54 -24.65 3.11
N PRO A 97 25.32 -24.92 2.04
CA PRO A 97 25.02 -26.03 1.14
C PRO A 97 24.84 -27.37 1.87
N GLY A 98 23.79 -28.10 1.52
CA GLY A 98 23.40 -29.33 2.23
C GLY A 98 22.14 -29.98 1.67
N GLU A 99 21.59 -30.92 2.44
CA GLU A 99 20.41 -31.70 2.07
C GLU A 99 19.36 -31.64 3.19
N ILE A 100 18.10 -31.43 2.81
CA ILE A 100 16.95 -31.44 3.74
C ILE A 100 16.09 -32.67 3.43
N TYR A 101 16.05 -33.62 4.37
CA TYR A 101 15.27 -34.86 4.27
C TYR A 101 13.91 -34.75 4.95
N GLU A 102 13.87 -34.12 6.12
CA GLU A 102 12.67 -33.92 6.93
C GLU A 102 12.42 -32.42 7.11
N ARG A 103 11.26 -32.07 7.66
CA ARG A 103 10.92 -30.68 8.00
C ARG A 103 12.02 -30.06 8.87
N LYS A 104 12.64 -28.98 8.37
CA LYS A 104 13.64 -28.20 9.11
C LYS A 104 13.17 -26.77 9.30
N THR A 105 13.37 -26.24 10.50
CA THR A 105 12.90 -24.90 10.89
C THR A 105 14.09 -24.02 11.27
N TYR A 106 14.14 -22.82 10.71
CA TYR A 106 15.21 -21.85 10.90
C TYR A 106 14.67 -20.59 11.58
N PRO A 107 15.21 -20.18 12.75
CA PRO A 107 14.89 -18.87 13.30
C PRO A 107 15.51 -17.76 12.46
N PHE A 108 14.85 -16.62 12.37
CA PHE A 108 15.40 -15.41 11.77
C PHE A 108 15.00 -14.18 12.58
N GLU A 109 15.84 -13.15 12.53
CA GLU A 109 15.55 -11.84 13.10
C GLU A 109 16.24 -10.72 12.29
N PHE A 110 15.44 -9.70 11.99
CA PHE A 110 15.89 -8.37 11.59
C PHE A 110 15.48 -7.39 12.69
N SER A 111 16.46 -6.85 13.42
CA SER A 111 16.20 -5.94 14.54
C SER A 111 16.14 -4.49 14.05
N THR A 112 15.20 -3.71 14.60
CA THR A 112 15.07 -2.27 14.39
C THR A 112 15.07 -1.87 12.92
N VAL A 113 14.17 -2.47 12.14
CA VAL A 113 14.16 -2.31 10.68
C VAL A 113 13.60 -0.94 10.30
N GLU A 114 14.37 -0.16 9.54
CA GLU A 114 13.86 1.06 8.92
C GLU A 114 12.93 0.74 7.75
N MET A 115 11.66 1.09 7.90
CA MET A 115 10.62 0.95 6.87
C MET A 115 9.95 2.32 6.67
N PRO A 116 10.65 3.29 6.07
CA PRO A 116 10.26 4.71 6.11
C PRO A 116 8.95 5.01 5.36
N TYR A 117 8.63 4.21 4.35
CA TYR A 117 7.47 4.43 3.48
C TYR A 117 6.33 3.47 3.82
N GLU A 118 5.08 3.95 3.77
CA GLU A 118 3.91 3.10 3.94
C GLU A 118 3.67 2.24 2.69
N THR A 119 3.13 1.03 2.89
CA THR A 119 2.71 0.17 1.77
C THR A 119 1.63 0.85 0.95
N TYR A 120 1.83 0.89 -0.37
CA TYR A 120 0.93 1.56 -1.31
C TYR A 120 0.69 0.69 -2.54
N ASN A 121 -0.59 0.50 -2.91
CA ASN A 121 -0.98 -0.15 -4.15
C ASN A 121 -1.77 0.87 -4.98
N GLY A 122 -1.08 1.45 -5.95
CA GLY A 122 -1.57 2.50 -6.82
C GLY A 122 -2.09 2.03 -8.17
N VAL A 123 -2.31 2.99 -9.06
CA VAL A 123 -2.73 2.74 -10.44
C VAL A 123 -1.54 2.36 -11.31
N ASN A 124 -0.40 3.04 -11.16
CA ASN A 124 0.82 2.89 -11.95
C ASN A 124 2.03 2.46 -11.13
N VAL A 125 1.94 2.48 -9.80
CA VAL A 125 3.06 2.14 -8.90
C VAL A 125 2.59 1.29 -7.72
N ARG A 126 3.47 0.40 -7.28
CA ARG A 126 3.31 -0.40 -6.07
C ARG A 126 4.55 -0.23 -5.20
N LEU A 127 4.34 0.08 -3.92
CA LEU A 127 5.37 0.06 -2.89
C LEU A 127 5.02 -1.04 -1.90
N ARG A 128 5.88 -2.06 -1.79
CA ARG A 128 5.63 -3.24 -0.95
C ARG A 128 6.84 -3.61 -0.09
N TYR A 129 6.57 -4.28 1.01
CA TYR A 129 7.57 -4.96 1.82
C TYR A 129 7.31 -6.46 1.79
N VAL A 130 8.35 -7.25 1.58
CA VAL A 130 8.23 -8.71 1.49
C VAL A 130 9.38 -9.41 2.20
N LEU A 131 9.08 -10.51 2.88
CA LEU A 131 10.08 -11.52 3.20
C LEU A 131 10.17 -12.49 2.03
N LYS A 132 11.37 -12.62 1.46
CA LYS A 132 11.67 -13.54 0.37
C LYS A 132 12.58 -14.64 0.89
N VAL A 133 12.05 -15.85 0.99
CA VAL A 133 12.83 -17.04 1.33
C VAL A 133 13.33 -17.66 0.03
N THR A 134 14.64 -17.91 -0.07
CA THR A 134 15.25 -18.53 -1.24
C THR A 134 16.01 -19.78 -0.83
N VAL A 135 15.65 -20.91 -1.44
CA VAL A 135 16.40 -22.17 -1.40
C VAL A 135 17.11 -22.33 -2.74
N THR A 136 18.40 -22.05 -2.76
CA THR A 136 19.21 -22.13 -3.99
C THR A 136 19.51 -23.58 -4.30
N ARG A 137 19.26 -24.05 -5.53
CA ARG A 137 19.53 -25.43 -5.95
C ARG A 137 20.57 -25.45 -7.08
N GLY A 138 21.32 -26.55 -7.18
CA GLY A 138 22.40 -26.67 -8.18
C GLY A 138 21.89 -26.97 -9.60
N TYR A 139 21.07 -28.02 -9.75
CA TYR A 139 20.63 -28.51 -11.07
C TYR A 139 19.24 -28.01 -11.49
N ALA A 140 18.49 -27.42 -10.56
CA ALA A 140 17.14 -26.90 -10.79
C ALA A 140 17.07 -25.43 -10.36
N GLY A 141 16.09 -24.68 -10.89
CA GLY A 141 15.88 -23.28 -10.47
C GLY A 141 15.64 -23.16 -8.95
N SER A 142 16.04 -22.05 -8.35
CA SER A 142 15.80 -21.80 -6.91
C SER A 142 14.32 -21.88 -6.57
N ILE A 143 14.01 -22.38 -5.37
CA ILE A 143 12.65 -22.35 -4.82
C ILE A 143 12.54 -21.05 -4.04
N ILE A 144 11.54 -20.24 -4.37
CA ILE A 144 11.37 -18.92 -3.78
C ILE A 144 9.94 -18.81 -3.25
N GLU A 145 9.81 -18.40 -2.00
CA GLU A 145 8.52 -18.12 -1.36
C GLU A 145 8.50 -16.67 -0.86
N TYR A 146 7.38 -15.98 -1.08
CA TYR A 146 7.19 -14.59 -0.66
C TYR A 146 6.12 -14.50 0.42
N GLN A 147 6.42 -13.77 1.49
CA GLN A 147 5.47 -13.36 2.51
C GLN A 147 5.37 -11.84 2.49
N ASP A 148 4.26 -11.30 1.98
CA ASP A 148 4.01 -9.86 2.02
C ASP A 148 3.86 -9.37 3.47
N LEU A 149 4.24 -8.11 3.69
CA LEU A 149 4.04 -7.35 4.92
C LEU A 149 3.33 -6.03 4.55
N VAL A 150 2.46 -5.54 5.43
CA VAL A 150 1.92 -4.18 5.31
C VAL A 150 2.62 -3.28 6.31
N VAL A 151 3.12 -2.13 5.84
CA VAL A 151 3.71 -1.10 6.68
C VAL A 151 2.77 0.10 6.72
N ARG A 152 2.48 0.59 7.94
CA ARG A 152 1.84 1.89 8.17
C ARG A 152 2.66 2.64 9.20
N ASN A 153 2.90 3.92 8.97
CA ASN A 153 3.71 4.77 9.83
C ASN A 153 2.87 5.93 10.32
N TYR A 154 2.69 6.00 11.64
CA TYR A 154 1.96 7.11 12.23
C TYR A 154 2.81 8.38 12.22
N SER A 155 2.22 9.46 11.71
CA SER A 155 2.76 10.80 11.90
C SER A 155 2.02 11.49 13.05
N PRO A 156 2.74 12.27 13.89
CA PRO A 156 2.06 13.11 14.87
C PRO A 156 1.18 14.14 14.17
N PRO A 157 0.05 14.54 14.77
CA PRO A 157 -0.75 15.62 14.23
C PRO A 157 0.10 16.87 13.98
N PRO A 158 -0.14 17.59 12.86
CA PRO A 158 0.61 18.79 12.56
C PRO A 158 0.41 19.82 13.67
N THR A 159 1.50 20.46 14.11
CA THR A 159 1.48 21.50 15.16
C THR A 159 0.64 22.71 14.76
N ILE A 160 0.60 23.01 13.46
CA ILE A 160 -0.22 24.06 12.86
C ILE A 160 -1.05 23.43 11.74
N ASN A 161 -2.36 23.62 11.81
CA ASN A 161 -3.31 23.14 10.81
C ASN A 161 -4.33 24.24 10.50
N ASN A 162 -3.94 25.13 9.59
CA ASN A 162 -4.75 26.29 9.24
C ASN A 162 -5.99 25.88 8.45
N CYS A 163 -7.06 26.67 8.59
CA CYS A 163 -8.21 26.60 7.71
C CYS A 163 -7.80 26.94 6.26
N ILE A 164 -8.48 26.34 5.30
CA ILE A 164 -8.34 26.69 3.89
C ILE A 164 -9.48 27.62 3.54
N LYS A 165 -9.16 28.76 2.92
CA LYS A 165 -10.14 29.66 2.30
C LYS A 165 -9.86 29.75 0.81
N MET A 166 -10.89 29.58 0.00
CA MET A 166 -10.80 29.70 -1.44
C MET A 166 -11.95 30.56 -1.94
N GLU A 167 -11.67 31.45 -2.87
CA GLU A 167 -12.65 32.33 -3.48
C GLU A 167 -12.76 31.99 -4.97
N VAL A 168 -13.98 31.90 -5.45
CA VAL A 168 -14.28 31.74 -6.88
C VAL A 168 -15.23 32.84 -7.29
N GLY A 169 -14.78 33.68 -8.21
CA GLY A 169 -15.51 34.85 -8.68
C GLY A 169 -15.56 34.97 -10.19
N ILE A 170 -16.70 35.43 -10.69
CA ILE A 170 -16.88 36.01 -12.02
C ILE A 170 -17.45 37.40 -11.79
N GLU A 171 -16.76 38.42 -12.30
CA GLU A 171 -17.11 39.82 -12.13
C GLU A 171 -18.60 40.08 -12.41
N ASP A 172 -19.25 40.83 -11.52
CA ASP A 172 -20.67 41.20 -11.56
C ASP A 172 -21.68 40.04 -11.68
N CYS A 173 -21.25 38.79 -11.57
CA CYS A 173 -22.07 37.62 -11.89
C CYS A 173 -22.13 36.59 -10.76
N LEU A 174 -20.98 36.22 -10.22
CA LEU A 174 -20.86 35.13 -9.24
C LEU A 174 -19.72 35.44 -8.28
N HIS A 175 -19.95 35.31 -6.98
CA HIS A 175 -18.89 35.37 -5.99
C HIS A 175 -19.24 34.38 -4.88
N ILE A 176 -18.44 33.31 -4.79
CA ILE A 176 -18.57 32.25 -3.80
C ILE A 176 -17.26 32.10 -3.04
N GLU A 177 -17.35 32.01 -1.72
CA GLU A 177 -16.21 31.64 -0.86
C GLU A 177 -16.42 30.25 -0.26
N PHE A 178 -15.34 29.47 -0.21
CA PHE A 178 -15.26 28.18 0.45
C PHE A 178 -14.32 28.29 1.63
N GLU A 179 -14.75 27.84 2.80
CA GLU A 179 -13.93 27.74 4.00
C GLU A 179 -13.96 26.30 4.50
N TYR A 180 -12.79 25.67 4.65
CA TYR A 180 -12.63 24.36 5.30
C TYR A 180 -11.86 24.52 6.59
N ASN A 181 -12.26 23.80 7.64
CA ASN A 181 -11.73 23.97 8.98
C ASN A 181 -10.23 23.61 9.11
N LYS A 182 -9.72 22.70 8.27
CA LYS A 182 -8.33 22.23 8.30
C LYS A 182 -7.77 22.07 6.88
N SER A 183 -6.44 22.08 6.78
CA SER A 183 -5.70 21.76 5.55
C SER A 183 -5.16 20.33 5.52
N LYS A 184 -5.04 19.70 6.68
CA LYS A 184 -4.59 18.32 6.85
C LYS A 184 -5.61 17.54 7.68
N TYR A 185 -5.97 16.34 7.25
CA TYR A 185 -6.96 15.51 7.91
C TYR A 185 -6.42 14.11 8.16
N HIS A 186 -6.80 13.53 9.31
CA HIS A 186 -6.59 12.10 9.55
C HIS A 186 -7.61 11.27 8.73
N LEU A 187 -7.29 10.01 8.40
CA LEU A 187 -8.19 9.13 7.62
C LEU A 187 -9.53 8.78 8.32
N LYS A 188 -9.70 9.22 9.56
CA LYS A 188 -10.94 9.07 10.36
C LYS A 188 -11.52 10.43 10.77
N ASP A 189 -10.98 11.52 10.23
CA ASP A 189 -11.51 12.86 10.50
C ASP A 189 -12.78 13.13 9.69
N VAL A 190 -13.42 14.24 10.04
CA VAL A 190 -14.52 14.84 9.30
C VAL A 190 -14.03 16.17 8.71
N ILE A 191 -14.27 16.35 7.41
CA ILE A 191 -14.10 17.63 6.73
C ILE A 191 -15.31 18.51 7.06
N ILE A 192 -15.05 19.64 7.71
CA ILE A 192 -16.08 20.62 8.05
C ILE A 192 -15.85 21.83 7.17
N GLY A 193 -16.81 22.11 6.30
CA GLY A 193 -16.74 23.20 5.33
C GLY A 193 -17.91 24.16 5.45
N LYS A 194 -17.74 25.37 4.92
CA LYS A 194 -18.78 26.35 4.70
C LYS A 194 -18.64 26.95 3.31
N ILE A 195 -19.75 27.13 2.63
CA ILE A 195 -19.82 27.83 1.35
C ILE A 195 -20.65 29.09 1.55
N TYR A 196 -20.08 30.24 1.21
CA TYR A 196 -20.73 31.53 1.29
C TYR A 196 -21.05 32.03 -0.11
N PHE A 197 -22.34 32.20 -0.40
CA PHE A 197 -22.82 32.79 -1.65
C PHE A 197 -22.94 34.29 -1.45
N LEU A 198 -21.93 35.05 -1.90
CA LEU A 198 -21.88 36.51 -1.74
C LEU A 198 -22.64 37.22 -2.85
N LEU A 199 -22.47 36.76 -4.09
CA LEU A 199 -23.18 37.24 -5.28
C LEU A 199 -23.60 36.06 -6.15
N VAL A 200 -24.88 35.98 -6.52
CA VAL A 200 -25.41 34.97 -7.43
C VAL A 200 -26.39 35.63 -8.40
N ARG A 201 -25.93 35.94 -9.61
CA ARG A 201 -26.74 36.50 -10.71
C ARG A 201 -26.88 35.55 -11.90
N ILE A 202 -26.11 34.47 -11.92
CA ILE A 202 -26.22 33.38 -12.90
C ILE A 202 -26.93 32.19 -12.26
N LYS A 203 -27.78 31.49 -13.02
CA LYS A 203 -28.41 30.25 -12.57
C LYS A 203 -27.37 29.12 -12.51
N ILE A 204 -27.12 28.61 -11.32
CA ILE A 204 -26.31 27.40 -11.11
C ILE A 204 -27.20 26.18 -11.40
N LYS A 205 -26.71 25.27 -12.25
CA LYS A 205 -27.42 24.03 -12.55
C LYS A 205 -27.20 23.02 -11.42
N ASN A 206 -25.94 22.61 -11.24
CA ASN A 206 -25.53 21.68 -10.20
C ASN A 206 -24.25 22.20 -9.53
N MET A 207 -24.03 21.79 -8.29
CA MET A 207 -22.76 21.98 -7.59
C MET A 207 -22.36 20.67 -6.91
N ASP A 208 -21.15 20.19 -7.20
CA ASP A 208 -20.60 18.96 -6.64
C ASP A 208 -19.31 19.23 -5.86
N LEU A 209 -19.11 18.49 -4.78
CA LEU A 209 -17.84 18.37 -4.07
C LEU A 209 -17.20 17.02 -4.37
N GLU A 210 -15.99 17.02 -4.91
CA GLU A 210 -15.26 15.80 -5.22
C GLU A 210 -13.99 15.70 -4.38
N ILE A 211 -13.71 14.48 -3.91
CA ILE A 211 -12.40 14.12 -3.35
C ILE A 211 -11.68 13.30 -4.40
N ARG A 212 -10.56 13.84 -4.88
CA ARG A 212 -9.79 13.25 -5.95
C ARG A 212 -8.41 12.85 -5.44
N ARG A 213 -8.01 11.62 -5.73
CA ARG A 213 -6.65 11.13 -5.53
C ARG A 213 -5.86 11.37 -6.80
N ARG A 214 -4.76 12.10 -6.68
CA ARG A 214 -3.81 12.31 -7.77
C ARG A 214 -2.55 11.52 -7.49
N GLU A 215 -2.28 10.50 -8.31
CA GLU A 215 -1.04 9.74 -8.30
C GLU A 215 -0.10 10.28 -9.37
N SER A 216 1.17 10.47 -9.04
CA SER A 216 2.19 10.89 -10.00
C SER A 216 3.39 9.95 -9.91
N THR A 217 3.78 9.35 -11.02
CA THR A 217 4.85 8.34 -11.13
C THR A 217 5.86 8.74 -12.19
N GLY A 218 7.10 8.25 -12.08
CA GLY A 218 8.19 8.62 -12.98
C GLY A 218 8.91 9.91 -12.56
N SER A 219 9.81 10.39 -13.41
CA SER A 219 10.63 11.58 -13.16
C SER A 219 10.90 12.34 -14.45
N GLY A 220 10.99 13.67 -14.36
CA GLY A 220 11.27 14.56 -15.48
C GLY A 220 10.25 14.41 -16.60
N ALA A 221 10.74 14.22 -17.83
CA ALA A 221 9.91 14.10 -19.03
C ALA A 221 8.99 12.85 -19.05
N ASN A 222 9.29 11.83 -18.23
CA ASN A 222 8.53 10.58 -18.15
C ASN A 222 7.57 10.57 -16.96
N THR A 223 7.06 11.73 -16.55
CA THR A 223 6.10 11.81 -15.44
C THR A 223 4.70 11.46 -15.93
N HIS A 224 4.10 10.44 -15.34
CA HIS A 224 2.72 10.03 -15.57
C HIS A 224 1.85 10.47 -14.40
N VAL A 225 0.70 11.06 -14.68
CA VAL A 225 -0.23 11.57 -13.67
C VAL A 225 -1.58 10.92 -13.87
N GLU A 226 -2.05 10.21 -12.86
CA GLU A 226 -3.39 9.64 -12.81
C GLU A 226 -4.23 10.37 -11.78
N THR A 227 -5.48 10.66 -12.12
CA THR A 227 -6.43 11.32 -11.20
C THR A 227 -7.71 10.51 -11.14
N GLU A 228 -8.02 10.02 -9.96
CA GLU A 228 -9.22 9.24 -9.67
C GLU A 228 -10.13 10.04 -8.74
N THR A 229 -11.42 10.11 -9.04
CA THR A 229 -12.43 10.64 -8.11
C THR A 229 -12.81 9.54 -7.12
N LEU A 230 -12.38 9.67 -5.87
CA LEU A 230 -12.66 8.72 -4.79
C LEU A 230 -14.10 8.84 -4.28
N ALA A 231 -14.59 10.07 -4.16
CA ALA A 231 -15.94 10.36 -3.75
C ALA A 231 -16.47 11.62 -4.42
N LYS A 232 -17.77 11.64 -4.66
CA LYS A 232 -18.51 12.74 -5.26
C LYS A 232 -19.77 12.98 -4.46
N PHE A 233 -19.96 14.20 -3.99
CA PHE A 233 -21.09 14.63 -3.17
C PHE A 233 -21.81 15.77 -3.89
N GLU A 234 -23.06 15.54 -4.26
CA GLU A 234 -23.91 16.60 -4.80
C GLU A 234 -24.31 17.53 -3.65
N LEU A 235 -23.93 18.81 -3.77
CA LEU A 235 -24.18 19.81 -2.74
C LEU A 235 -25.53 20.51 -2.94
N MET A 236 -25.91 20.76 -4.20
CA MET A 236 -27.13 21.49 -4.55
C MET A 236 -27.63 21.10 -5.93
N ASP A 237 -28.96 21.00 -6.03
CA ASP A 237 -29.74 20.99 -7.27
C ASP A 237 -30.58 22.27 -7.34
N GLY A 238 -30.22 23.20 -8.24
CA GLY A 238 -30.90 24.49 -8.42
C GLY A 238 -30.11 25.74 -8.00
N ALA A 239 -30.74 26.91 -8.16
CA ALA A 239 -30.09 28.21 -8.01
C ALA A 239 -30.04 28.67 -6.54
N PRO A 240 -28.84 28.80 -5.92
CA PRO A 240 -28.74 29.29 -4.56
C PRO A 240 -29.09 30.78 -4.49
N VAL A 241 -29.70 31.18 -3.38
CA VAL A 241 -29.80 32.59 -2.98
C VAL A 241 -28.60 32.96 -2.11
N ARG A 242 -28.36 34.26 -1.93
CA ARG A 242 -27.32 34.75 -1.01
C ARG A 242 -27.48 34.10 0.36
N GLY A 243 -26.42 33.50 0.90
CA GLY A 243 -26.53 32.69 2.11
C GLY A 243 -25.31 31.80 2.36
N MET A 244 -25.45 30.86 3.31
CA MET A 244 -24.39 29.96 3.73
C MET A 244 -24.87 28.50 3.68
N LEU A 245 -24.03 27.61 3.14
CA LEU A 245 -24.20 26.15 3.18
C LEU A 245 -23.09 25.53 4.04
N THR A 246 -23.43 24.59 4.93
CA THR A 246 -22.46 23.87 5.76
C THR A 246 -22.22 22.47 5.19
N ILE A 247 -20.95 22.05 5.12
CA ILE A 247 -20.51 20.73 4.68
C ILE A 247 -19.99 19.95 5.89
N LEU A 248 -20.45 18.71 6.02
CA LEU A 248 -19.91 17.72 6.95
C LEU A 248 -19.68 16.43 6.17
N LEU A 249 -18.42 16.02 6.04
CA LEU A 249 -18.03 14.87 5.23
C LEU A 249 -17.08 13.98 6.03
N GLU A 250 -17.49 12.74 6.30
CA GLU A 250 -16.69 11.77 7.03
C GLU A 250 -15.70 11.06 6.10
N ILE A 251 -14.39 11.16 6.38
CA ILE A 251 -13.34 10.59 5.51
C ILE A 251 -13.37 9.06 5.55
N SER A 252 -13.84 8.45 6.64
CA SER A 252 -13.97 7.00 6.75
C SER A 252 -15.00 6.36 5.81
N CYS A 253 -15.86 7.16 5.18
CA CYS A 253 -16.88 6.72 4.23
C CYS A 253 -16.42 6.79 2.76
N ILE A 254 -15.14 7.13 2.54
CA ILE A 254 -14.48 7.25 1.24
C ILE A 254 -13.50 6.08 1.08
#